data_AF-A0A6A5K5J2-F1
#
_entry.id   AF-A0A6A5K5J2-F1
#
_cell.length_a   1.000
_cell.length_b   1.000
_cell.length_c   1.000
_cell.angle_alpha   90.00
_cell.angle_beta   90.00
_cell.angle_gamma   90.00
#
_symmetry.space_group_name_H-M   'P 1'
#
loop_
_entity.id
_entity.type
_entity.pdbx_description
1 polymer ?
#
loop_
_entity_poly.entity_id
_entity_poly.type
_entity_poly.pdbx_seq_one_letter_code
_entity_poly.pdbx_strand_id
1 'polypeptide(L)'
;MEFKEQFGEWSMELLSASDWKIRKALKELFRAQGVYIPLNAKETITEQLFAIFKLDTCPVWPEEELALAMVDPNFKCRQMA
;
A
#
# COMPACT_ATOMS: atom_id res chain seq x y z
N MET A 1 -14.73 -11.45 -3.43
CA MET A 1 -14.30 -10.40 -4.35
C MET A 1 -12.80 -10.31 -4.19
N GLU A 2 -12.06 -10.65 -5.23
CA GLU A 2 -10.60 -10.60 -5.18
C GLU A 2 -10.15 -9.15 -5.01
N PHE A 3 -9.04 -8.92 -4.29
CA PHE A 3 -8.59 -7.57 -3.96
C PHE A 3 -8.44 -6.71 -5.22
N LYS A 4 -7.87 -7.27 -6.29
CA LYS A 4 -7.77 -6.63 -7.61
C LYS A 4 -9.09 -6.20 -8.24
N GLU A 5 -10.20 -6.89 -7.98
CA GLU A 5 -11.51 -6.53 -8.56
C GLU A 5 -12.03 -5.22 -7.97
N GLN A 6 -11.69 -4.92 -6.72
CA GLN A 6 -12.05 -3.65 -6.05
C GLN A 6 -11.32 -2.45 -6.64
N PHE A 7 -10.16 -2.68 -7.27
CA PHE A 7 -9.32 -1.64 -7.86
C PHE A 7 -9.26 -1.75 -9.39
N GLY A 8 -10.17 -2.47 -10.04
CA GLY A 8 -10.13 -2.75 -11.48
C GLY A 8 -10.16 -1.49 -12.36
N GLU A 9 -10.70 -0.38 -11.87
CA GLU A 9 -10.72 0.91 -12.57
C GLU A 9 -9.42 1.72 -12.43
N TRP A 10 -8.52 1.31 -11.52
CA TRP A 10 -7.26 2.00 -11.27
C TRP A 10 -6.16 1.55 -12.23
N SER A 11 -5.85 2.40 -13.21
CA SER A 11 -4.75 2.18 -14.14
C SER A 11 -3.48 2.96 -13.75
N MET A 12 -2.33 2.53 -14.29
CA MET A 12 -1.07 3.25 -14.13
C MET A 12 -1.14 4.67 -14.73
N GLU A 13 -1.91 4.84 -15.80
CA GLU A 13 -2.19 6.13 -16.43
C GLU A 13 -3.01 7.05 -15.50
N LEU A 14 -4.09 6.52 -14.91
CA LEU A 14 -4.92 7.27 -13.94
C LEU A 14 -4.10 7.71 -12.73
N LEU A 15 -3.28 6.82 -12.18
CA LEU A 15 -2.39 7.12 -11.06
C LEU A 15 -1.32 8.16 -11.42
N SER A 16 -0.79 8.11 -12.63
CA SER A 16 0.22 9.07 -13.11
C SER A 16 -0.37 10.45 -13.34
N ALA A 17 -1.59 10.53 -13.88
CA ALA A 17 -2.33 11.76 -14.10
C ALA A 17 -2.85 12.40 -12.80
N SER A 18 -3.00 11.60 -11.73
CA SER A 18 -3.43 12.09 -10.42
C SER A 18 -2.44 13.07 -9.78
N ASP A 19 -2.92 13.94 -8.88
CA ASP A 19 -2.03 14.79 -8.09
C ASP A 19 -1.14 13.93 -7.17
N TRP A 20 0.11 14.36 -6.94
CA TRP A 20 1.04 13.67 -6.06
C TRP A 20 0.52 13.54 -4.62
N LYS A 21 -0.30 14.49 -4.16
CA LYS A 21 -0.96 14.45 -2.86
C LYS A 21 -1.97 13.30 -2.78
N ILE A 22 -2.68 13.01 -3.87
CA ILE A 22 -3.62 11.88 -3.94
C ILE A 22 -2.87 10.57 -3.82
N ARG A 23 -1.78 10.40 -4.59
CA ARG A 23 -0.92 9.21 -4.49
C ARG A 23 -0.35 9.03 -3.09
N LYS A 24 0.09 10.11 -2.45
CA LYS A 24 0.60 10.08 -1.08
C LYS A 24 -0.49 9.69 -0.07
N ALA A 25 -1.68 10.28 -0.18
CA ALA A 25 -2.82 9.97 0.69
C ALA A 25 -3.27 8.50 0.56
N LEU A 26 -3.31 7.96 -0.67
CA LEU A 26 -3.58 6.54 -0.91
C LEU A 26 -2.53 5.65 -0.22
N LYS A 27 -1.25 5.97 -0.38
CA LYS A 27 -0.15 5.24 0.28
C LYS A 27 -0.27 5.27 1.81
N GLU A 28 -0.66 6.41 2.38
CA GLU A 28 -0.88 6.56 3.82
C GLU A 28 -2.11 5.78 4.30
N LEU A 29 -3.21 5.78 3.52
CA LEU A 29 -4.42 5.02 3.82
C LEU A 29 -4.14 3.52 3.84
N PHE A 30 -3.43 3.00 2.84
CA PHE A 30 -3.03 1.59 2.81
C PHE A 30 -2.18 1.20 4.02
N ARG A 31 -1.21 2.04 4.40
CA ARG A 31 -0.43 1.82 5.62
C ARG A 31 -1.29 1.84 6.87
N ALA A 32 -2.25 2.76 6.98
CA ALA A 32 -3.16 2.80 8.13
C ALA A 32 -4.01 1.51 8.22
N GLN A 33 -4.32 0.89 7.08
CA GLN A 33 -5.09 -0.35 6.96
C GLN A 33 -4.28 -1.63 7.09
N GLY A 34 -2.97 -1.57 7.41
CA GLY A 34 -2.19 -2.80 7.56
C GLY A 34 -1.44 -3.26 6.30
N VAL A 35 -1.46 -2.49 5.21
CA VAL A 35 -0.85 -2.88 3.94
C VAL A 35 0.62 -2.47 3.91
N TYR A 36 1.51 -3.43 3.66
CA TYR A 36 2.94 -3.17 3.55
C TYR A 36 3.26 -2.43 2.25
N ILE A 37 3.89 -1.26 2.37
CA ILE A 37 4.40 -0.50 1.23
C ILE A 37 5.83 -0.03 1.55
N PRO A 38 6.85 -0.57 0.86
CA PRO A 38 8.25 -0.27 1.14
C PRO A 38 8.53 1.24 1.14
N LEU A 39 9.31 1.70 2.13
CA LEU A 39 9.75 3.10 2.22
C LEU A 39 10.90 3.39 1.26
N ASN A 40 11.82 2.44 1.09
CA ASN A 40 13.05 2.57 0.30
C ASN A 40 13.01 1.78 -1.01
N ALA A 41 11.82 1.57 -1.57
CA ALA A 41 11.64 0.94 -2.86
C ALA A 41 12.30 1.78 -3.96
N LYS A 42 12.93 1.11 -4.94
CA LYS A 42 13.42 1.78 -6.16
C LYS A 42 12.25 2.27 -7.02
N GLU A 43 11.08 1.66 -6.85
CA GLU A 43 9.86 2.04 -7.55
C GLU A 43 9.33 3.40 -7.09
N THR A 44 8.74 4.14 -8.02
CA THR A 44 7.96 5.34 -7.76
C THR A 44 6.69 5.02 -6.95
N ILE A 45 6.10 6.02 -6.29
CA ILE A 45 4.84 5.84 -5.55
C ILE A 45 3.74 5.29 -6.46
N THR A 46 3.70 5.72 -7.73
CA THR A 46 2.74 5.24 -8.73
C THR A 46 2.89 3.74 -8.97
N GLU A 47 4.11 3.28 -9.22
CA GLU A 47 4.41 1.87 -9.46
C GLU A 47 4.09 1.01 -8.23
N GLN A 48 4.43 1.49 -7.03
CA GLN A 48 4.11 0.80 -5.79
C GLN A 48 2.59 0.64 -5.59
N LEU A 49 1.80 1.70 -5.83
CA LEU A 49 0.34 1.64 -5.73
C LEU A 49 -0.26 0.70 -6.77
N PHE A 50 0.21 0.78 -8.01
CA PHE A 50 -0.28 -0.07 -9.09
C PHE A 50 0.05 -1.55 -8.86
N ALA A 51 1.24 -1.86 -8.31
CA ALA A 51 1.60 -3.21 -7.93
C ALA A 51 0.65 -3.78 -6.88
N ILE A 52 0.29 -2.97 -5.87
CA ILE A 52 -0.68 -3.36 -4.83
C ILE A 52 -2.05 -3.67 -5.43
N PHE A 53 -2.56 -2.81 -6.32
CA PHE A 53 -3.88 -2.99 -6.95
C PHE A 53 -4.01 -4.25 -7.79
N LYS A 54 -2.89 -4.83 -8.23
CA LYS A 54 -2.86 -6.06 -9.02
C LYS A 54 -2.79 -7.34 -8.20
N LEU A 55 -2.65 -7.24 -6.88
CA LEU A 55 -2.57 -8.41 -6.03
C LEU A 55 -3.94 -9.08 -5.92
N ASP A 56 -3.96 -10.40 -6.01
CA ASP A 56 -5.18 -11.19 -5.82
C ASP A 56 -5.69 -11.09 -4.38
N THR A 57 -4.77 -10.95 -3.42
CA THR A 57 -5.01 -10.81 -1.99
C THR A 57 -4.30 -9.59 -1.42
N CYS A 58 -4.88 -8.97 -0.39
CA CYS A 58 -4.27 -7.83 0.29
C CYS A 58 -2.92 -8.25 0.90
N PRO A 59 -1.79 -7.55 0.61
CA PRO A 59 -0.49 -7.96 1.09
C PRO A 59 -0.42 -7.67 2.61
N VAL A 60 -0.54 -8.74 3.38
CA VAL A 60 -0.32 -8.74 4.82
C VAL A 60 1.18 -8.62 5.08
N TRP A 61 1.58 -7.85 6.09
CA TRP A 61 2.98 -7.79 6.52
C TRP A 61 3.52 -9.19 6.82
N PRO A 62 4.75 -9.52 6.40
CA PRO A 62 5.48 -10.65 6.96
C PRO A 62 5.57 -10.48 8.48
N GLU A 63 5.26 -11.53 9.27
CA GLU A 63 5.25 -11.46 10.74
C GLU A 63 6.57 -10.91 11.32
N GLU A 64 7.70 -11.26 10.70
CA GLU A 64 9.03 -10.83 11.11
C GLU A 64 9.23 -9.31 10.92
N GLU A 65 8.75 -8.74 9.81
CA GLU A 65 8.82 -7.31 9.55
C GLU A 65 7.81 -6.52 10.40
N LEU A 66 6.64 -7.11 10.66
CA LEU A 66 5.63 -6.52 11.54
C LEU A 66 6.18 -6.40 12.97
N ALA A 67 6.80 -7.46 13.48
CA ALA A 67 7.37 -7.47 14.83
C ALA A 67 8.44 -6.37 15.00
N LEU A 68 9.29 -6.16 13.98
CA LEU A 68 10.29 -5.09 13.97
C LEU A 68 9.67 -3.69 13.83
N ALA A 69 8.61 -3.55 13.04
CA ALA A 69 7.94 -2.27 12.85
C ALA A 69 7.09 -1.85 14.05
N MET A 70 6.49 -2.79 14.79
CA MET A 70 5.77 -2.54 16.04
C MET A 70 6.66 -1.97 17.16
N VAL A 71 7.98 -2.12 17.05
CA VAL A 71 8.95 -1.54 18.00
C VAL A 71 9.19 -0.05 17.73
N ASP A 72 8.84 0.46 16.54
CA ASP A 72 8.92 1.89 16.24
C ASP A 72 7.71 2.62 16.84
N PRO A 73 7.92 3.56 17.79
CA PRO A 73 6.84 4.30 18.45
C PRO A 73 6.02 5.19 17.49
N ASN A 74 6.50 5.41 16.26
CA ASN A 74 5.78 6.14 15.22
C ASN A 74 5.00 5.24 14.26
N PHE A 75 5.07 3.92 14.43
CA PHE A 75 4.39 2.96 13.57
C PHE A 75 2.88 2.91 13.86
N LYS A 76 2.06 3.24 12.85
CA LYS A 76 0.58 3.35 12.97
C LYS A 76 -0.18 2.29 12.16
N CYS A 77 0.44 1.15 11.91
CA CYS A 77 -0.21 0.09 11.12
C CYS A 77 -1.13 -0.72 12.05
N ARG A 78 -2.44 -0.72 11.80
CA ARG A 78 -3.36 -1.71 12.39
C ARG A 78 -3.55 -2.80 11.36
N GLN A 79 -2.96 -3.98 11.60
CA GLN A 79 -3.48 -5.18 10.94
C GLN A 79 -4.96 -5.30 11.32
N MET A 80 -5.82 -5.48 10.33
CA MET A 80 -7.21 -5.86 10.59
C MET A 80 -7.20 -7.28 11.15
N ALA A 81 -7.65 -7.42 12.39
CA ALA A 81 -7.93 -8.70 13.04
C ALA A 81 -9.20 -9.33 12.45
#